data_AF-A0A364RB26-F1
#
_entry.id   AF-A0A364RB26-F1
#
_cell.length_a   1.000
_cell.length_b   1.000
_cell.length_c   1.000
_cell.angle_alpha   90.00
_cell.angle_beta   90.00
_cell.angle_gamma   90.00
#
_symmetry.space_group_name_H-M   'P 1'
#
loop_
_entity.id
_entity.type
_entity.pdbx_description
1 polymer ?
#
loop_
_entity_poly.entity_id
_entity_poly.type
_entity_poly.pdbx_seq_one_letter_code
_entity_poly.pdbx_strand_id
1 'polypeptide(L)'
;MILRILHLTYYIIYNYYFENGKRKNNSPRLKALTIYTFVFCAQIGFVYFISKIIKDPYFYSNHEPVNKIYFYLVTVLAGTLSYLFFVKGGKSAEIYDHYKDKSWANTRFAKILGWLYILLSILSPFLLIIIRNAAIGRHLI
;
A
#
# COMPACT_ATOMS: atom_id res chain seq x y z
N MET A 1 -12.46 3.34 12.51
CA MET A 1 -12.50 4.23 11.34
C MET A 1 -11.46 3.84 10.27
N ILE A 2 -10.20 3.61 10.67
CA ILE A 2 -9.08 3.27 9.76
C ILE A 2 -9.35 2.00 8.92
N LEU A 3 -9.86 0.91 9.52
CA LEU A 3 -10.20 -0.31 8.76
C LEU A 3 -11.25 -0.06 7.64
N ARG A 4 -12.16 0.92 7.80
CA ARG A 4 -13.18 1.19 6.79
C ARG A 4 -12.59 1.81 5.51
N ILE A 5 -11.56 2.65 5.65
CA ILE A 5 -10.86 3.24 4.50
C ILE A 5 -10.09 2.16 3.74
N LEU A 6 -9.42 1.27 4.47
CA LEU A 6 -8.69 0.14 3.90
C LEU A 6 -9.64 -0.86 3.21
N HIS A 7 -10.79 -1.15 3.81
CA HIS A 7 -11.78 -2.02 3.17
C HIS A 7 -12.34 -1.41 1.88
N LEU A 8 -12.60 -0.10 1.86
CA LEU A 8 -13.10 0.60 0.66
C LEU A 8 -12.08 0.53 -0.50
N THR A 9 -10.82 0.82 -0.22
CA THR A 9 -9.74 0.76 -1.22
C THR A 9 -9.46 -0.67 -1.65
N TYR A 10 -9.54 -1.65 -0.74
CA TYR A 10 -9.51 -3.08 -1.09
C TYR A 10 -10.67 -3.45 -2.02
N TYR A 11 -11.88 -3.00 -1.71
CA TYR A 11 -13.05 -3.17 -2.57
C TYR A 11 -12.83 -2.58 -3.96
N ILE A 12 -12.28 -1.37 -4.07
CA ILE A 12 -12.03 -0.72 -5.37
C ILE A 12 -11.06 -1.55 -6.22
N ILE A 13 -9.98 -2.06 -5.63
CA ILE A 13 -9.02 -2.93 -6.35
C ILE A 13 -9.70 -4.25 -6.74
N TYR A 14 -10.38 -4.87 -5.77
CA TYR A 14 -11.04 -6.15 -5.96
C TYR A 14 -12.07 -6.06 -7.10
N ASN A 15 -12.94 -5.04 -7.06
CA ASN A 15 -13.96 -4.76 -8.06
C ASN A 15 -13.35 -4.42 -9.43
N TYR A 16 -12.22 -3.71 -9.48
CA TYR A 16 -11.51 -3.46 -10.74
C TYR A 16 -11.08 -4.75 -11.45
N TYR A 17 -10.65 -5.76 -10.68
CA TYR A 17 -10.30 -7.08 -11.22
C TYR A 17 -11.49 -8.05 -11.36
N PHE A 18 -12.69 -7.63 -10.96
CA PHE A 18 -13.94 -8.39 -10.99
C PHE A 18 -14.90 -7.76 -12.02
N GLU A 19 -14.73 -8.03 -13.31
CA GLU A 19 -15.63 -7.47 -14.35
C GLU A 19 -17.00 -8.17 -14.36
N ASN A 20 -18.07 -7.42 -14.13
CA ASN A 20 -19.45 -7.80 -14.47
C ASN A 20 -19.87 -9.22 -14.04
N GLY A 21 -19.47 -9.66 -12.83
CA GLY A 21 -19.82 -10.98 -12.30
C GLY A 21 -19.04 -12.15 -12.92
N LYS A 22 -18.14 -11.93 -13.89
CA LYS A 22 -17.26 -12.95 -14.46
C LYS A 22 -15.80 -12.67 -14.10
N ARG A 23 -15.12 -13.69 -13.55
CA ARG A 23 -13.70 -13.61 -13.19
C ARG A 23 -12.85 -13.35 -14.45
N LYS A 24 -12.55 -12.10 -14.76
CA LYS A 24 -11.59 -11.71 -15.82
C LYS A 24 -10.18 -12.27 -15.58
N ASN A 25 -9.87 -12.56 -14.31
CA ASN A 25 -8.64 -13.20 -13.89
C ASN A 25 -8.96 -14.36 -12.96
N ASN A 26 -8.15 -15.42 -12.99
CA ASN A 26 -8.36 -16.61 -12.18
C ASN A 26 -8.39 -16.34 -10.67
N SER A 27 -7.94 -15.16 -10.19
CA SER A 27 -7.87 -14.85 -8.75
C SER A 27 -7.85 -13.34 -8.41
N PRO A 28 -8.97 -12.59 -8.54
CA PRO A 28 -9.06 -11.17 -8.16
C PRO A 28 -8.71 -10.92 -6.69
N ARG A 29 -9.03 -11.87 -5.80
CA ARG A 29 -8.62 -11.87 -4.38
C ARG A 29 -7.11 -11.79 -4.22
N LEU A 30 -6.37 -12.61 -4.98
CA LEU A 30 -4.90 -12.64 -4.90
C LEU A 30 -4.31 -11.35 -5.44
N LYS A 31 -4.83 -10.79 -6.55
CA LYS A 31 -4.34 -9.51 -7.07
C LYS A 31 -4.53 -8.36 -6.07
N ALA A 32 -5.72 -8.27 -5.49
CA ALA A 32 -6.00 -7.26 -4.47
C ALA A 32 -5.10 -7.45 -3.24
N LEU A 33 -4.89 -8.70 -2.81
CA LEU A 33 -3.99 -9.04 -1.70
C LEU A 33 -2.53 -8.65 -1.99
N THR A 34 -2.02 -8.97 -3.18
CA THR A 34 -0.66 -8.62 -3.60
C THR A 34 -0.44 -7.12 -3.60
N ILE A 35 -1.37 -6.35 -4.18
CA ILE A 35 -1.28 -4.89 -4.19
C ILE A 35 -1.27 -4.33 -2.77
N TYR A 36 -2.12 -4.88 -1.89
CA TYR A 36 -2.16 -4.48 -0.49
C TYR A 36 -0.89 -4.84 0.29
N THR A 37 -0.25 -5.95 -0.07
CA THR A 37 1.04 -6.34 0.49
C THR A 37 2.10 -5.32 0.11
N PHE A 38 2.14 -4.87 -1.15
CA PHE A 38 3.04 -3.79 -1.58
C PHE A 38 2.76 -2.46 -0.86
N VAL A 39 1.49 -2.10 -0.66
CA VAL A 39 1.11 -0.91 0.10
C VAL A 39 1.65 -0.97 1.53
N PHE A 40 1.46 -2.09 2.23
CA PHE A 40 2.00 -2.24 3.59
C PHE A 40 3.54 -2.26 3.62
N CYS A 41 4.19 -2.94 2.69
CA CYS A 41 5.66 -2.91 2.57
C CYS A 41 6.17 -1.47 2.38
N ALA A 42 5.53 -0.70 1.49
CA ALA A 42 5.91 0.68 1.22
C ALA A 42 5.69 1.59 2.44
N GLN A 43 4.57 1.44 3.16
CA GLN A 43 4.30 2.21 4.37
C GLN A 43 5.27 1.87 5.52
N ILE A 44 5.56 0.57 5.74
CA ILE A 44 6.56 0.14 6.72
C ILE A 44 7.95 0.67 6.34
N GLY A 45 8.31 0.58 5.06
CA GLY A 45 9.56 1.14 4.53
C GLY A 45 9.65 2.64 4.72
N PHE A 46 8.58 3.39 4.44
CA PHE A 46 8.50 4.83 4.63
C PHE A 46 8.73 5.22 6.10
N VAL A 47 8.05 4.54 7.04
CA VAL A 47 8.24 4.76 8.49
C VAL A 47 9.67 4.42 8.92
N TYR A 48 10.25 3.34 8.40
CA TYR A 48 11.64 2.96 8.65
C TYR A 48 12.61 4.06 8.19
N PHE A 49 12.43 4.57 6.97
CA PHE A 49 13.29 5.63 6.43
C PHE A 49 13.15 6.93 7.23
N ILE A 50 11.93 7.34 7.57
CA ILE A 50 11.72 8.51 8.46
C ILE A 50 12.44 8.30 9.80
N SER A 51 12.28 7.12 10.42
CA SER A 51 12.90 6.82 11.71
C SER A 51 14.43 6.86 11.65
N LYS A 52 15.02 6.41 10.54
CA LYS A 52 16.46 6.50 10.30
C LYS A 52 16.92 7.94 10.06
N ILE A 53 16.19 8.71 9.25
CA ILE A 53 16.49 10.13 8.97
C ILE A 53 16.42 10.97 10.25
N ILE A 54 15.44 10.73 11.13
CA ILE A 54 15.31 11.45 12.40
C ILE A 54 16.51 11.17 13.32
N LYS A 55 17.00 9.92 13.35
CA LYS A 55 18.14 9.53 14.20
C LYS A 55 19.49 9.97 13.63
N ASP A 56 19.63 9.91 12.30
CA ASP A 56 20.82 10.32 11.58
C ASP A 56 20.39 11.06 10.30
N PRO A 57 20.44 12.40 10.28
CA PRO A 57 20.13 13.20 9.10
C PRO A 57 20.97 12.83 7.87
N TYR A 58 22.16 12.23 8.07
CA TYR A 58 23.11 11.82 7.04
C TYR A 58 23.05 10.32 6.71
N PHE A 59 22.07 9.57 7.23
CA PHE A 59 21.95 8.11 7.07
C PHE A 59 22.22 7.58 5.64
N TYR A 60 21.80 8.31 4.60
CA TYR A 60 21.98 7.88 3.20
C TYR A 60 23.37 8.16 2.60
N SER A 61 24.15 9.11 3.13
CA SER A 61 25.54 9.33 2.65
C SER A 61 26.48 8.24 3.15
N ASN A 62 26.09 7.53 4.20
CA ASN A 62 26.92 6.50 4.81
C ASN A 62 26.86 5.15 4.06
N HIS A 63 26.21 5.08 2.89
CA HIS A 63 26.11 3.89 2.03
C HIS A 63 25.79 2.57 2.76
N GLU A 64 25.13 2.61 3.92
CA GLU A 64 24.79 1.39 4.63
C GLU A 64 23.80 0.58 3.78
N PRO A 65 24.18 -0.61 3.31
CA PRO A 65 23.29 -1.42 2.51
C PRO A 65 22.10 -1.81 3.40
N VAL A 66 20.89 -1.53 2.91
CA VAL A 66 19.67 -1.92 3.63
C VAL A 66 19.67 -3.44 3.80
N ASN A 67 19.53 -3.90 5.04
CA ASN A 67 19.62 -5.31 5.39
C ASN A 67 18.56 -6.13 4.62
N LYS A 68 19.00 -7.09 3.80
CA LYS A 68 18.10 -7.94 3.00
C LYS A 68 17.15 -8.78 3.86
N ILE A 69 17.61 -9.22 5.04
CA ILE A 69 16.80 -9.97 6.01
C ILE A 69 15.63 -9.10 6.49
N TYR A 70 15.87 -7.81 6.72
CA TYR A 70 14.82 -6.87 7.07
C TYR A 70 13.73 -6.81 5.99
N PHE A 71 14.10 -6.72 4.71
CA PHE A 71 13.13 -6.73 3.61
C PHE A 71 12.29 -8.02 3.54
N TYR A 72 12.91 -9.18 3.73
CA TYR A 72 12.18 -10.45 3.75
C TYR A 72 11.19 -10.50 4.93
N LEU A 73 11.62 -10.12 6.13
CA LEU A 73 10.76 -10.06 7.31
C LEU A 73 9.59 -9.09 7.12
N VAL A 74 9.85 -7.89 6.59
CA VAL A 74 8.82 -6.90 6.28
C VAL A 74 7.82 -7.45 5.29
N THR A 75 8.29 -8.15 4.25
CA THR A 75 7.41 -8.73 3.22
C THR A 75 6.51 -9.83 3.80
N VAL A 76 7.08 -10.72 4.62
CA VAL A 76 6.32 -11.79 5.29
C VAL A 76 5.28 -11.21 6.25
N LEU A 77 5.67 -10.21 7.05
CA LEU A 77 4.76 -9.52 7.97
C LEU A 77 3.64 -8.79 7.21
N ALA A 78 3.98 -8.03 6.16
CA ALA A 78 3.02 -7.33 5.32
C ALA A 78 2.02 -8.31 4.67
N GLY A 79 2.51 -9.41 4.11
CA GLY A 79 1.66 -10.44 3.50
C GLY A 79 0.75 -11.10 4.52
N THR A 80 1.27 -11.40 5.71
CA THR A 80 0.48 -11.96 6.82
C THR A 80 -0.62 -10.99 7.26
N LEU A 81 -0.30 -9.71 7.43
CA LEU A 81 -1.27 -8.67 7.78
C LEU A 81 -2.33 -8.51 6.70
N SER A 82 -1.95 -8.43 5.42
CA SER A 82 -2.89 -8.37 4.30
C SER A 82 -3.83 -9.59 4.30
N TYR A 83 -3.31 -10.79 4.57
CA TYR A 83 -4.14 -11.98 4.65
C TYR A 83 -5.14 -11.93 5.83
N LEU A 84 -4.67 -11.55 7.02
CA LEU A 84 -5.52 -11.45 8.23
C LEU A 84 -6.62 -10.39 8.11
N PHE A 85 -6.32 -9.26 7.47
CA PHE A 85 -7.28 -8.17 7.31
C PHE A 85 -8.29 -8.43 6.20
N PHE A 86 -7.87 -9.00 5.07
CA PHE A 86 -8.72 -9.03 3.87
C PHE A 86 -9.18 -10.42 3.43
N VAL A 87 -8.54 -11.50 3.87
CA VAL A 87 -8.82 -12.86 3.35
C VAL A 87 -9.29 -13.83 4.42
N LYS A 88 -8.65 -13.86 5.59
CA LYS A 88 -8.97 -14.80 6.67
C LYS A 88 -10.45 -14.74 7.03
N GLY A 89 -11.10 -15.90 7.11
CA GLY A 89 -12.50 -16.02 7.50
C GLY A 89 -13.51 -15.54 6.45
N GLY A 90 -13.12 -15.40 5.19
CA GLY A 90 -14.07 -15.01 4.13
C GLY A 90 -14.28 -13.50 3.97
N LYS A 91 -13.56 -12.66 4.75
CA LYS A 91 -13.66 -11.19 4.75
C LYS A 91 -13.65 -10.54 3.37
N SER A 92 -12.90 -11.09 2.40
CA SER A 92 -12.89 -10.54 1.03
C SER A 92 -14.28 -10.50 0.38
N ALA A 93 -15.11 -11.51 0.63
CA ALA A 93 -16.49 -11.56 0.16
C ALA A 93 -17.36 -10.58 0.95
N GLU A 94 -17.23 -10.55 2.28
CA GLU A 94 -17.96 -9.61 3.14
C GLU A 94 -17.70 -8.15 2.76
N ILE A 95 -16.44 -7.80 2.49
CA ILE A 95 -16.06 -6.47 2.02
C ILE A 95 -16.72 -6.18 0.67
N TYR A 96 -16.69 -7.12 -0.27
CA TYR A 96 -17.34 -6.94 -1.55
C TYR A 96 -18.85 -6.72 -1.42
N ASP A 97 -19.53 -7.59 -0.68
CA ASP A 97 -20.97 -7.50 -0.47
C ASP A 97 -21.38 -6.23 0.28
N HIS A 98 -20.51 -5.74 1.19
CA HIS A 98 -20.77 -4.51 1.92
C HIS A 98 -20.73 -3.24 1.04
N TYR A 99 -19.90 -3.20 -0.01
CA TYR A 99 -19.70 -2.00 -0.83
C TYR A 99 -20.31 -2.09 -2.24
N LYS A 100 -20.64 -3.29 -2.75
CA LYS A 100 -21.13 -3.47 -4.13
C LYS A 100 -22.38 -2.64 -4.46
N ASP A 101 -23.32 -2.53 -3.53
CA ASP A 101 -24.59 -1.83 -3.74
C ASP A 101 -24.55 -0.37 -3.28
N LYS A 102 -23.40 0.09 -2.76
CA LYS A 102 -23.24 1.46 -2.27
C LYS A 102 -22.88 2.39 -3.42
N SER A 103 -23.80 3.28 -3.77
CA SER A 103 -23.62 4.25 -4.86
C SER A 103 -22.34 5.08 -4.73
N TRP A 104 -22.07 5.59 -3.53
CA TRP A 104 -20.89 6.43 -3.24
C TRP A 104 -19.55 5.69 -3.46
N ALA A 105 -19.48 4.38 -3.17
CA ALA A 105 -18.27 3.58 -3.32
C ALA A 105 -17.97 3.22 -4.79
N ASN A 106 -18.99 3.30 -5.65
CA ASN A 106 -18.91 2.94 -7.07
C ASN A 106 -18.75 4.12 -8.01
N THR A 107 -18.72 5.35 -7.48
CA THR A 107 -18.49 6.56 -8.27
C THR A 107 -17.10 6.56 -8.92
N ARG A 108 -16.95 7.23 -10.07
CA ARG A 108 -15.63 7.45 -10.70
C ARG A 108 -14.67 8.14 -9.74
N PHE A 109 -15.17 9.11 -8.97
CA PHE A 109 -14.37 9.86 -8.01
C PHE A 109 -13.81 8.96 -6.90
N ALA A 110 -14.63 8.10 -6.28
CA ALA A 110 -14.14 7.17 -5.27
C ALA A 110 -13.07 6.22 -5.82
N LYS A 111 -13.26 5.72 -7.05
CA LYS A 111 -12.27 4.86 -7.72
C LYS A 111 -10.95 5.59 -7.96
N ILE A 112 -10.99 6.83 -8.44
CA ILE A 112 -9.80 7.68 -8.66
C ILE A 112 -9.06 7.90 -7.34
N LEU A 113 -9.78 8.31 -6.28
CA LEU A 113 -9.16 8.52 -4.96
C LEU A 113 -8.56 7.22 -4.41
N GLY A 114 -9.22 6.09 -4.60
CA GLY A 114 -8.71 4.80 -4.15
C GLY A 114 -7.40 4.41 -4.84
N TRP A 115 -7.32 4.58 -6.16
CA TRP A 115 -6.09 4.33 -6.92
C TRP A 115 -4.99 5.35 -6.60
N LEU A 116 -5.35 6.62 -6.43
CA LEU A 116 -4.40 7.66 -6.03
C LEU A 116 -3.77 7.34 -4.66
N TYR A 117 -4.57 6.87 -3.69
CA TYR A 117 -4.06 6.43 -2.39
C TYR A 117 -3.05 5.29 -2.50
N ILE A 118 -3.32 4.28 -3.34
CA ILE A 118 -2.42 3.14 -3.55
C ILE A 118 -1.11 3.61 -4.17
N LEU A 119 -1.19 4.43 -5.23
CA LEU A 119 -0.01 4.97 -5.92
C LEU A 119 0.83 5.82 -4.97
N LEU A 120 0.23 6.75 -4.24
CA LEU A 120 0.94 7.60 -3.28
C LEU A 120 1.58 6.78 -2.16
N SER A 121 0.90 5.74 -1.66
CA SER A 121 1.47 4.86 -0.64
C SER A 121 2.72 4.15 -1.15
N ILE A 122 2.68 3.58 -2.35
CA ILE A 122 3.82 2.87 -2.97
C ILE A 122 4.96 3.83 -3.30
N LEU A 123 4.64 5.04 -3.79
CA LEU A 123 5.63 6.04 -4.18
C LEU A 123 6.20 6.82 -3.00
N SER A 124 5.52 6.86 -1.85
CA SER A 124 5.94 7.62 -0.67
C SER A 124 7.40 7.43 -0.23
N PRO A 125 7.96 6.20 -0.12
CA PRO A 125 9.37 6.03 0.22
C PRO A 125 10.31 6.63 -0.83
N PHE A 126 9.96 6.60 -2.11
CA PHE A 126 10.78 7.18 -3.18
C PHE A 126 10.72 8.71 -3.20
N LEU A 127 9.52 9.28 -3.01
CA LEU A 127 9.34 10.72 -2.92
C LEU A 127 10.12 11.31 -1.74
N LEU A 128 10.16 10.61 -0.60
CA LEU A 128 10.96 11.02 0.55
C LEU A 128 12.45 11.13 0.22
N ILE A 129 12.99 10.14 -0.50
CA ILE A 129 14.38 10.13 -0.93
C ILE A 129 14.68 11.30 -1.87
N ILE A 130 13.81 11.54 -2.85
CA ILE A 130 13.96 12.64 -3.81
C ILE A 130 13.93 14.00 -3.09
N ILE A 131 12.93 14.23 -2.23
CA ILE A 131 12.78 15.49 -1.48
C ILE A 131 14.02 15.75 -0.62
N ARG A 132 14.53 14.72 0.07
CA ARG A 132 15.75 14.85 0.88
C ARG A 132 16.96 15.21 0.03
N ASN A 133 17.18 14.52 -1.08
CA ASN A 133 18.33 14.80 -1.95
C ASN A 133 18.25 16.22 -2.53
N ALA A 134 17.05 16.69 -2.87
CA ALA A 134 16.83 18.07 -3.29
C ALA A 134 17.08 19.08 -2.15
N ALA A 135 16.72 18.76 -0.91
CA ALA A 135 16.96 19.64 0.24
C ALA A 135 18.46 19.75 0.59
N ILE A 136 19.19 18.64 0.62
CA ILE A 136 20.63 18.63 0.92
C ILE A 136 21.42 19.29 -0.22
N GLY A 137 21.07 19.00 -1.48
CA GLY A 137 21.72 19.64 -2.63
C GLY A 137 21.57 21.17 -2.66
N ARG A 138 20.49 21.71 -2.09
CA ARG A 138 20.31 23.17 -1.92
C ARG A 138 21.11 23.76 -0.75
N HIS A 139 21.45 22.96 0.26
CA HIS A 139 22.25 23.41 1.41
C HIS A 139 23.76 23.40 1.14
N LEU A 140 24.20 22.84 0.01
CA LEU A 140 25.60 22.77 -0.42
C LEU A 140 25.97 23.81 -1.50
N ILE A 141 25.05 24.72 -1.84
CA ILE A 141 25.26 25.87 -2.74
C ILE A 141 25.28 27.14 -1.91
#